data_AF-A0A7J8PQK0-F1
#
_entry.id   AF-A0A7J8PQK0-F1
#
_cell.length_a   1.000
_cell.length_b   1.000
_cell.length_c   1.000
_cell.angle_alpha   90.00
_cell.angle_beta   90.00
_cell.angle_gamma   90.00
#
_symmetry.space_group_name_H-M   'P 1'
#
loop_
_entity.id
_entity.type
_entity.pdbx_description
1 polymer ?
#
loop_
_entity_poly.entity_id
_entity_poly.type
_entity_poly.pdbx_seq_one_letter_code
_entity_poly.pdbx_strand_id
1 'polypeptide(L)'
;SGFKSDRPFRSGYFGASIKVHPGYTAGVITAWQLSNSEVHPGFHDEVDIEFLGTTFGKPYTLQTNVYIRGSGDGEIIGREMKFHLWFDPTQDFHHYAIFWSPKEIM
;
A
#
# COMPACT_ATOMS: atom_id res chain seq x y z
N SER A 1 13.73 5.01 -2.07
CA SER A 1 14.35 3.90 -1.32
C SER A 1 13.25 2.94 -0.92
N GLY A 2 13.60 1.75 -0.43
CA GLY A 2 12.65 0.76 0.08
C GLY A 2 13.31 -0.13 1.13
N PHE A 3 12.50 -0.83 1.91
CA PHE A 3 12.95 -1.86 2.85
C PHE A 3 12.04 -3.07 2.73
N LYS A 4 12.52 -4.23 3.17
CA LYS A 4 11.83 -5.51 3.11
C LYS A 4 11.98 -6.20 4.46
N SER A 5 10.98 -6.99 4.87
CA SER A 5 11.10 -7.83 6.06
C SER A 5 12.21 -8.88 5.90
N ASP A 6 12.88 -9.21 6.99
CA ASP A 6 13.95 -10.23 6.99
C ASP A 6 13.42 -11.64 6.66
N ARG A 7 12.11 -11.86 6.80
CA ARG A 7 11.48 -13.17 6.65
C ARG A 7 10.09 -13.05 6.01
N PRO A 8 9.65 -14.08 5.28
CA PRO A 8 8.29 -14.18 4.77
C PRO A 8 7.31 -14.59 5.87
N PHE A 9 6.01 -14.36 5.62
CA PHE A 9 4.93 -14.67 6.56
C PHE A 9 3.81 -15.46 5.88
N ARG A 10 3.04 -16.22 6.68
CA ARG A 10 1.83 -16.95 6.23
C ARG A 10 0.52 -16.29 6.67
N SER A 11 0.58 -15.39 7.65
CA SER A 11 -0.53 -14.61 8.19
C SER A 11 0.04 -13.59 9.16
N GLY A 12 -0.67 -12.49 9.41
CA GLY A 12 -0.28 -11.56 10.46
C GLY A 12 -1.01 -10.23 10.43
N TYR A 13 -0.66 -9.39 11.40
CA TYR A 13 -1.00 -7.98 11.46
C TYR A 13 0.28 -7.18 11.20
N PHE A 14 0.33 -6.46 10.09
CA PHE A 14 1.51 -5.75 9.61
C PHE A 14 1.23 -4.27 9.61
N GLY A 15 1.71 -3.56 10.63
CA GLY A 15 1.43 -2.14 10.80
C GLY A 15 2.68 -1.30 11.02
N ALA A 16 2.56 -0.03 10.65
CA ALA A 16 3.56 0.99 10.87
C ALA A 16 2.89 2.34 11.14
N SER A 17 3.54 3.18 11.93
CA SER A 17 3.19 4.60 12.04
C SER A 17 3.85 5.34 10.88
N ILE A 18 3.04 5.94 10.00
CA ILE A 18 3.48 6.58 8.76
C ILE A 18 3.04 8.05 8.79
N LYS A 19 3.97 8.94 8.40
CA LYS A 19 3.70 10.34 8.11
C LYS A 19 4.19 10.65 6.70
N VAL A 20 3.33 11.18 5.85
CA VAL A 20 3.69 11.49 4.45
C VAL A 20 4.21 12.91 4.30
N HIS A 21 4.92 13.19 3.22
CA HIS A 21 5.59 14.47 3.02
C HIS A 21 4.59 15.60 2.72
N PRO A 22 4.71 16.80 3.33
CA PRO A 22 3.86 17.94 2.99
C PRO A 22 4.24 18.57 1.64
N GLY A 23 3.32 19.34 1.04
CA GLY A 23 3.61 20.14 -0.15
C GLY A 23 3.40 19.40 -1.49
N TYR A 24 4.32 19.60 -2.45
CA TYR A 24 4.21 19.03 -3.79
C TYR A 24 4.85 17.63 -3.84
N THR A 25 4.02 16.61 -4.05
CA THR A 25 4.43 15.20 -4.14
C THR A 25 3.82 14.48 -5.33
N ALA A 26 3.22 15.22 -6.28
CA ALA A 26 2.56 14.64 -7.45
C ALA A 26 3.49 13.68 -8.21
N GLY A 27 2.98 12.46 -8.47
CA GLY A 27 3.74 11.40 -9.14
C GLY A 27 4.62 10.55 -8.21
N VAL A 28 4.70 10.87 -6.91
CA VAL A 28 5.42 10.06 -5.91
C VAL A 28 4.42 9.26 -5.08
N ILE A 29 4.69 7.97 -4.90
CA ILE A 29 3.90 7.08 -4.03
C ILE A 29 4.73 6.75 -2.79
N THR A 30 4.10 6.85 -1.62
CA THR A 30 4.60 6.20 -0.39
C THR A 30 3.78 4.92 -0.20
N ALA A 31 4.44 3.77 -0.08
CA ALA A 31 3.76 2.48 -0.05
C ALA A 31 4.10 1.67 1.20
N TRP A 32 3.11 0.92 1.68
CA TRP A 32 3.23 -0.14 2.68
C TRP A 32 2.49 -1.36 2.14
N GLN A 33 3.20 -2.43 1.82
CA GLN A 33 2.63 -3.56 1.08
C GLN A 33 3.17 -4.91 1.54
N LEU A 34 2.41 -5.96 1.23
CA LEU A 34 2.83 -7.35 1.29
C LEU A 34 2.93 -7.87 -0.13
N SER A 35 4.06 -8.46 -0.53
CA SER A 35 4.22 -8.99 -1.89
C SER A 35 5.12 -10.23 -1.90
N ASN A 36 4.85 -11.14 -2.84
CA ASN A 36 5.69 -12.30 -3.13
C ASN A 36 6.30 -12.26 -4.55
N SER A 37 6.33 -11.09 -5.20
CA SER A 37 6.81 -10.90 -6.58
C SER A 37 8.26 -11.33 -6.83
N GLU A 38 9.15 -11.17 -5.84
CA GLU A 38 10.53 -11.67 -5.95
C GLU A 38 10.61 -13.21 -5.99
N VAL A 39 9.62 -13.91 -5.44
CA VAL A 39 9.54 -15.38 -5.41
C VAL A 39 8.72 -15.91 -6.59
N HIS A 40 7.69 -15.16 -7.01
CA HIS A 40 6.77 -15.53 -8.09
C HIS A 40 6.67 -14.43 -9.15
N PRO A 41 7.76 -14.13 -9.89
CA PRO A 41 7.75 -13.06 -10.88
C PRO A 41 6.76 -13.38 -12.01
N GLY A 42 5.86 -12.45 -12.33
CA GLY A 42 4.85 -12.63 -13.37
C GLY A 42 3.64 -13.47 -12.93
N PHE A 43 3.58 -13.89 -11.65
CA PHE A 43 2.47 -14.66 -11.10
C PHE A 43 2.25 -14.37 -9.60
N HIS A 44 2.45 -13.12 -9.17
CA HIS A 44 2.53 -12.80 -7.75
C HIS A 44 1.17 -12.49 -7.10
N ASP A 45 1.16 -12.56 -5.78
CA ASP A 45 0.11 -12.04 -4.91
C ASP A 45 0.64 -10.80 -4.19
N GLU A 46 -0.21 -9.80 -4.02
CA GLU A 46 0.15 -8.53 -3.37
C GLU A 46 -1.06 -7.84 -2.71
N VAL A 47 -0.80 -7.15 -1.60
CA VAL A 47 -1.79 -6.35 -0.86
C VAL A 47 -1.15 -5.01 -0.52
N ASP A 48 -1.83 -3.93 -0.93
CA ASP A 48 -1.22 -2.60 -0.98
C ASP A 48 -1.95 -1.59 -0.10
N ILE A 49 -1.16 -0.72 0.55
CA ILE A 49 -1.57 0.60 1.04
C ILE A 49 -0.65 1.63 0.37
N GLU A 50 -1.23 2.47 -0.49
CA GLU A 50 -0.49 3.45 -1.29
C GLU A 50 -1.02 4.86 -1.07
N PHE A 51 -0.16 5.76 -0.60
CA PHE A 51 -0.44 7.19 -0.54
C PHE A 51 -0.07 7.81 -1.88
N LEU A 52 -1.09 8.16 -2.67
CA LEU A 52 -0.91 8.82 -3.96
C LEU A 52 -0.57 10.29 -3.71
N GLY A 53 0.65 10.67 -4.06
CA GLY A 53 1.15 12.03 -3.91
C GLY A 53 0.31 13.06 -4.68
N THR A 54 0.35 14.30 -4.18
CA THR A 54 -0.63 15.32 -4.53
C THR A 54 0.02 16.67 -4.84
N THR A 55 -0.78 17.61 -5.33
CA THR A 55 -0.36 19.01 -5.55
C THR A 55 -0.79 19.88 -4.37
N PHE A 56 -0.20 21.07 -4.24
CA PHE A 56 -0.61 22.04 -3.22
C PHE A 56 -2.14 22.23 -3.15
N GLY A 57 -2.68 22.24 -1.93
CA GLY A 57 -4.10 22.47 -1.66
C GLY A 57 -5.04 21.30 -1.98
N LYS A 58 -4.54 20.16 -2.47
CA LYS A 58 -5.34 18.95 -2.69
C LYS A 58 -5.01 17.90 -1.62
N PRO A 59 -6.00 17.15 -1.12
CA PRO A 59 -5.73 16.07 -0.17
C PRO A 59 -4.94 14.94 -0.82
N TYR A 60 -4.25 14.16 0.00
CA TYR A 60 -3.76 12.85 -0.40
C TYR A 60 -4.92 11.90 -0.70
N THR A 61 -4.70 10.96 -1.62
CA THR A 61 -5.58 9.81 -1.80
C THR A 61 -4.90 8.59 -1.23
N LEU A 62 -5.58 7.86 -0.35
CA LEU A 62 -5.17 6.53 0.05
C LEU A 62 -5.80 5.53 -0.92
N GLN A 63 -4.97 4.70 -1.54
CA GLN A 63 -5.39 3.58 -2.35
C GLN A 63 -5.10 2.28 -1.59
N THR A 64 -6.06 1.36 -1.60
CA THR A 64 -5.82 -0.04 -1.24
C THR A 64 -6.02 -0.92 -2.46
N ASN A 65 -5.24 -1.98 -2.61
CA ASN A 65 -5.36 -2.90 -3.74
C ASN A 65 -5.05 -4.35 -3.34
N VAL A 66 -5.50 -5.29 -4.17
CA VAL A 66 -5.21 -6.71 -4.01
C VAL A 66 -4.97 -7.36 -5.38
N TYR A 67 -3.76 -7.90 -5.54
CA TYR A 67 -3.38 -8.73 -6.67
C TYR A 67 -3.29 -10.19 -6.26
N ILE A 68 -3.78 -11.08 -7.12
CA ILE A 68 -3.84 -12.52 -6.85
C ILE A 68 -3.40 -13.25 -8.11
N ARG A 69 -2.44 -14.17 -7.99
CA ARG A 69 -1.98 -15.06 -9.07
C ARG A 69 -1.63 -14.31 -10.36
N GLY A 70 -0.86 -13.24 -10.21
CA GLY A 70 -0.39 -12.42 -11.31
C GLY A 70 -1.41 -11.47 -11.88
N SER A 71 -2.52 -11.20 -11.18
CA SER A 71 -3.46 -10.17 -11.64
C SER A 71 -2.88 -8.75 -11.60
N GLY A 72 -1.71 -8.56 -10.98
CA GLY A 72 -0.92 -7.32 -11.04
C GLY A 72 0.23 -7.39 -12.05
N ASP A 73 0.37 -8.49 -12.79
CA ASP A 73 1.41 -8.74 -13.77
C ASP A 73 0.86 -8.72 -15.20
N GLY A 74 1.63 -8.19 -16.16
CA GLY A 74 1.24 -8.20 -17.57
C GLY A 74 -0.05 -7.41 -17.84
N GLU A 75 -1.17 -8.10 -18.05
CA GLU A 75 -2.49 -7.47 -18.15
C GLU A 75 -3.05 -7.24 -16.74
N ILE A 76 -3.05 -5.98 -16.32
CA ILE A 76 -3.39 -5.60 -14.94
C ILE A 76 -4.91 -5.67 -14.73
N ILE A 77 -5.33 -6.44 -13.73
CA ILE A 77 -6.69 -6.51 -13.21
C ILE A 77 -6.67 -5.98 -11.78
N GLY A 78 -6.88 -4.67 -11.67
CA GLY A 78 -6.92 -3.93 -10.41
C GLY A 78 -8.17 -4.21 -9.57
N ARG A 79 -8.01 -4.10 -8.25
CA ARG A 79 -9.08 -4.17 -7.23
C ARG A 79 -9.01 -2.96 -6.32
N GLU A 80 -8.79 -1.79 -6.90
CA GLU A 80 -8.52 -0.56 -6.17
C GLU A 80 -9.75 -0.06 -5.41
N MET A 81 -9.55 0.33 -4.16
CA MET A 81 -10.42 1.27 -3.46
C MET A 81 -9.63 2.53 -3.16
N LYS A 82 -10.24 3.70 -3.40
CA LYS A 82 -9.62 5.02 -3.21
C LYS A 82 -10.48 5.90 -2.34
N PHE A 83 -9.87 6.55 -1.36
CA PHE A 83 -10.57 7.51 -0.52
C PHE A 83 -9.63 8.58 0.04
N HIS A 84 -10.22 9.69 0.48
CA HIS A 84 -9.51 10.73 1.23
C HIS A 84 -9.58 10.43 2.72
N LEU A 85 -8.53 10.83 3.43
CA LEU A 85 -8.47 10.71 4.89
C LEU A 85 -9.24 11.86 5.54
N TRP A 86 -9.84 11.60 6.70
CA TRP A 86 -10.54 12.62 7.50
C TRP A 86 -9.60 13.51 8.30
N PHE A 87 -8.29 13.37 8.09
CA PHE A 87 -7.20 14.12 8.70
C PHE A 87 -6.13 14.42 7.66
N ASP A 88 -5.23 15.36 7.95
CA ASP A 88 -4.05 15.64 7.11
C ASP A 88 -2.89 14.69 7.49
N PRO A 89 -2.56 13.69 6.64
CA PRO A 89 -1.54 12.69 6.95
C PRO A 89 -0.11 13.26 6.92
N THR A 90 0.06 14.55 6.62
CA THR A 90 1.35 15.24 6.61
C THR A 90 1.71 15.87 7.95
N GLN A 91 0.74 16.06 8.84
CA GLN A 91 0.93 16.79 10.10
C GLN A 91 1.52 15.91 11.20
N ASP A 92 1.06 14.67 11.32
CA ASP A 92 1.55 13.73 12.33
C ASP A 92 1.61 12.30 11.80
N PHE A 93 2.22 11.41 12.58
CA PHE A 93 2.22 9.99 12.30
C PHE A 93 0.83 9.39 12.59
N HIS A 94 0.34 8.60 11.64
CA HIS A 94 -0.88 7.82 11.79
C HIS A 94 -0.57 6.34 11.60
N HIS A 95 -1.31 5.49 12.30
CA HIS A 95 -1.08 4.04 12.24
C HIS A 95 -1.87 3.41 11.09
N TYR A 96 -1.16 2.78 10.17
CA TYR A 96 -1.72 2.04 9.04
C TYR A 96 -1.29 0.58 9.16
N ALA A 97 -2.20 -0.33 8.85
CA ALA A 97 -1.92 -1.75 8.94
C ALA A 97 -2.68 -2.55 7.90
N ILE A 98 -2.07 -3.67 7.52
CA ILE A 98 -2.69 -4.74 6.76
C ILE A 98 -2.85 -5.92 7.71
N PHE A 99 -4.08 -6.35 7.94
CA PHE A 99 -4.33 -7.65 8.55
C PHE A 99 -4.54 -8.67 7.44
N TRP A 100 -3.79 -9.77 7.48
CA TRP A 100 -3.94 -10.86 6.53
C TRP A 100 -4.06 -12.21 7.23
N SER A 101 -5.15 -12.91 6.94
CA SER A 101 -5.39 -14.28 7.36
C SER A 101 -5.94 -15.12 6.20
N PRO A 102 -5.98 -16.46 6.33
CA PRO A 102 -6.61 -17.31 5.32
C PRO A 102 -8.11 -17.04 5.08
N LYS A 103 -8.78 -16.30 5.96
CA LYS A 103 -10.22 -16.01 5.86
C LYS A 103 -10.52 -14.61 5.32
N GLU A 104 -9.65 -13.65 5.57
CA GLU A 104 -9.93 -12.24 5.28
C GLU A 104 -8.66 -11.39 5.24
N ILE A 105 -8.80 -10.24 4.58
CA ILE A 105 -7.89 -9.11 4.62
C ILE A 105 -8.67 -7.91 5.18
N MET A 106 -8.09 -7.22 6.16
CA MET A 106 -8.65 -5.97 6.74
C MET A 106 -7.62 -4.85 6.74
#